data_AF-A0A087UUY2-F1
#
_entry.id   AF-A0A087UUY2-F1
#
_cell.length_a   1.000
_cell.length_b   1.000
_cell.length_c   1.000
_cell.angle_alpha   90.00
_cell.angle_beta   90.00
_cell.angle_gamma   90.00
#
_symmetry.space_group_name_H-M   'P 1'
#
loop_
_entity.id
_entity.type
_entity.pdbx_description
1 polymer ?
#
loop_
_entity_poly.entity_id
_entity_poly.type
_entity_poly.pdbx_seq_one_letter_code
_entity_poly.pdbx_strand_id
1 'polypeptide(L)'
;VNFASDLSDFRHRHNIRIILVHRGHAHQSLLACAHEHYDFFSITLNLPSRSPVKSSDNRPVELEVTDLPSHKRGRQIKNLLRKLS
;
A
#
# COMPACT_ATOMS: atom_id res chain seq x y z
N VAL A 1 -13.79 -7.17 10.43
CA VAL A 1 -14.17 -5.76 10.62
C VAL A 1 -15.17 -5.40 9.53
N ASN A 2 -16.35 -4.87 9.87
CA ASN A 2 -17.40 -4.53 8.90
C ASN A 2 -17.41 -3.01 8.67
N PHE A 3 -16.77 -2.54 7.61
CA PHE A 3 -16.67 -1.12 7.28
C PHE A 3 -17.89 -0.57 6.54
N ALA A 4 -18.88 -1.40 6.18
CA ALA A 4 -19.96 -0.98 5.29
C ALA A 4 -20.79 0.19 5.86
N SER A 5 -21.05 0.19 7.17
CA SER A 5 -21.78 1.28 7.81
C SER A 5 -21.00 2.60 7.76
N ASP A 6 -19.70 2.55 8.11
CA ASP A 6 -18.83 3.72 8.13
C ASP A 6 -18.66 4.30 6.71
N LEU A 7 -18.44 3.44 5.72
CA LEU A 7 -18.31 3.84 4.32
C LEU A 7 -19.63 4.43 3.79
N SER A 8 -20.77 3.88 4.19
CA SER A 8 -22.07 4.44 3.82
C SER A 8 -22.25 5.85 4.40
N ASP A 9 -21.88 6.08 5.66
CA ASP A 9 -21.95 7.40 6.27
C ASP A 9 -20.98 8.39 5.60
N PHE A 10 -19.74 7.99 5.32
CA PHE A 10 -18.79 8.84 4.60
C PHE A 10 -19.27 9.23 3.21
N ARG A 11 -19.88 8.29 2.48
CA ARG A 11 -20.42 8.55 1.14
C ARG A 11 -21.62 9.48 1.18
N HIS A 12 -22.63 9.16 2.00
CA HIS A 12 -23.93 9.83 1.91
C HIS A 12 -24.05 11.06 2.81
N ARG A 13 -23.37 11.08 3.97
CA ARG A 13 -23.45 12.20 4.93
C ARG A 13 -22.32 13.19 4.79
N HIS A 14 -21.14 12.71 4.39
CA HIS A 14 -19.93 13.54 4.32
C HIS A 14 -19.46 13.83 2.90
N ASN A 15 -20.16 13.33 1.86
CA ASN A 15 -19.80 13.49 0.45
C ASN A 15 -18.33 13.13 0.15
N ILE A 16 -17.80 12.14 0.85
CA ILE A 16 -16.43 11.67 0.66
C ILE A 16 -16.42 10.65 -0.47
N ARG A 17 -15.51 10.84 -1.44
CA ARG A 17 -15.27 9.85 -2.49
C ARG A 17 -14.53 8.66 -1.91
N ILE A 18 -15.10 7.47 -2.12
CA ILE A 18 -14.59 6.22 -1.57
C ILE A 18 -14.01 5.37 -2.70
N ILE A 19 -12.71 5.08 -2.60
CA ILE A 19 -11.99 4.19 -3.50
C ILE A 19 -11.61 2.94 -2.70
N LEU A 20 -12.18 1.79 -3.06
CA LEU A 20 -11.95 0.52 -2.38
C LEU A 20 -10.90 -0.31 -3.13
N VAL A 21 -9.76 -0.59 -2.49
CA VAL A 21 -8.78 -1.54 -3.01
C VAL A 21 -8.91 -2.86 -2.25
N HIS A 22 -9.18 -3.96 -2.96
CA HIS A 22 -9.43 -5.27 -2.36
C HIS A 22 -8.56 -6.36 -2.98
N ARG A 23 -8.26 -7.44 -2.23
CA ARG A 23 -7.57 -8.63 -2.77
C ARG A 23 -8.57 -9.72 -3.07
N GLY A 24 -8.71 -10.11 -4.34
CA GLY A 24 -9.67 -11.14 -4.75
C GLY A 24 -11.11 -10.63 -4.64
N HIS A 25 -11.98 -11.34 -3.91
CA HIS A 25 -13.39 -10.95 -3.76
C HIS A 25 -13.62 -10.04 -2.55
N ALA A 26 -14.38 -8.96 -2.76
CA ALA A 26 -14.90 -8.11 -1.69
C ALA A 26 -16.38 -8.45 -1.40
N HIS A 27 -16.82 -8.21 -0.16
CA HIS A 27 -18.22 -8.39 0.20
C HIS A 27 -19.12 -7.39 -0.52
N GLN A 28 -20.30 -7.81 -0.98
CA GLN A 28 -21.20 -6.98 -1.79
C GLN A 28 -21.58 -5.67 -1.10
N SER A 29 -21.73 -5.68 0.23
CA SER A 29 -22.01 -4.46 0.99
C SER A 29 -20.89 -3.42 0.92
N LEU A 30 -19.62 -3.82 0.82
CA LEU A 30 -18.50 -2.90 0.67
C LEU A 30 -18.42 -2.34 -0.75
N LEU A 31 -18.68 -3.18 -1.75
CA LEU A 31 -18.75 -2.76 -3.16
C LEU A 31 -19.86 -1.73 -3.37
N ALA A 32 -21.04 -1.94 -2.76
CA ALA A 32 -22.15 -1.01 -2.82
C ALA A 32 -21.83 0.35 -2.18
N CYS A 33 -21.01 0.38 -1.13
CA CYS A 33 -20.61 1.63 -0.48
C CYS A 33 -19.50 2.39 -1.23
N ALA A 34 -18.73 1.72 -2.08
CA ALA A 34 -17.64 2.34 -2.83
C ALA A 34 -18.13 3.10 -4.07
N HIS A 35 -17.41 4.15 -4.46
CA HIS A 35 -17.63 4.83 -5.74
C HIS A 35 -16.85 4.13 -6.85
N GLU A 36 -15.62 3.75 -6.54
CA GLU A 36 -14.73 2.98 -7.39
C GLU A 36 -14.14 1.84 -6.58
N HIS A 37 -13.87 0.72 -7.23
CA HIS A 37 -13.14 -0.37 -6.61
C HIS A 37 -12.15 -0.98 -7.59
N TYR A 38 -11.01 -1.42 -7.05
CA TYR A 38 -9.92 -2.00 -7.81
C TYR A 38 -9.39 -3.26 -7.13
N ASP A 39 -9.06 -4.24 -7.96
CA ASP A 39 -8.31 -5.41 -7.50
C ASP A 39 -6.85 -5.03 -7.26
N PHE A 40 -6.40 -5.30 -6.05
CA PHE A 40 -5.03 -5.09 -5.62
C PHE A 40 -4.03 -5.84 -6.51
N PHE A 41 -4.36 -7.06 -6.95
CA PHE A 41 -3.44 -7.84 -7.78
C PHE A 41 -3.22 -7.16 -9.13
N SER A 42 -4.30 -6.70 -9.76
CA SER A 42 -4.26 -5.91 -11.00
C SER A 42 -3.36 -4.67 -10.89
N ILE A 43 -3.39 -3.95 -9.76
CA ILE A 43 -2.53 -2.77 -9.53
C ILE A 43 -1.07 -3.18 -9.31
N THR A 44 -0.84 -4.30 -8.64
CA THR A 44 0.49 -4.72 -8.19
C THR A 44 1.23 -5.67 -9.15
N LEU A 45 0.57 -6.13 -10.21
CA LEU A 45 1.09 -7.13 -11.13
C LEU A 45 2.43 -6.73 -11.77
N ASN A 46 2.61 -5.44 -12.05
CA ASN A 46 3.82 -4.90 -12.70
C ASN A 46 4.84 -4.33 -11.71
N LEU A 47 4.64 -4.50 -10.40
CA LEU A 47 5.61 -4.03 -9.43
C LEU A 47 6.85 -4.93 -9.47
N PRO A 48 8.06 -4.35 -9.48
CA PRO A 48 9.29 -5.14 -9.43
C PRO A 48 9.29 -6.01 -8.18
N SER A 49 9.58 -7.30 -8.36
CA SER A 49 9.65 -8.24 -7.25
C SER A 49 10.74 -7.79 -6.29
N ARG A 50 10.35 -7.47 -5.04
CA ARG A 50 11.28 -7.27 -3.92
C ARG A 50 11.78 -8.58 -3.34
N SER A 51 11.45 -9.73 -3.92
CA SER A 51 12.14 -10.95 -3.52
C SER A 51 13.64 -10.72 -3.74
N PRO A 52 14.51 -11.14 -2.81
CA PRO A 52 15.93 -11.19 -3.07
C PRO A 52 16.13 -12.24 -4.15
N VAL A 53 15.96 -11.83 -5.41
CA VAL A 53 16.42 -12.60 -6.54
C VAL A 53 17.92 -12.67 -6.31
N LYS A 54 18.44 -13.88 -6.13
CA LYS A 54 19.88 -14.15 -6.28
C LYS A 54 20.24 -13.87 -7.73
N SER A 55 20.23 -12.59 -8.11
CA SER A 55 20.68 -12.14 -9.40
C SER A 55 22.19 -12.23 -9.36
N SER A 56 22.76 -12.95 -10.31
CA SER A 56 24.21 -13.08 -10.50
C SER A 56 24.89 -11.74 -10.84
N ASP A 57 24.10 -10.70 -11.11
CA ASP A 57 24.51 -9.30 -11.33
C ASP A 57 24.14 -8.42 -10.13
N ASN A 58 24.56 -8.81 -8.92
CA ASN A 58 24.40 -8.00 -7.72
C ASN A 58 25.38 -6.80 -7.77
N ARG A 59 25.11 -5.85 -8.66
CA ARG A 59 25.86 -4.59 -8.73
C ARG A 59 25.43 -3.73 -7.53
N PRO A 60 26.37 -3.16 -6.76
CA PRO A 60 26.02 -2.27 -5.67
C PRO A 60 25.27 -1.06 -6.26
N VAL A 61 24.01 -0.90 -5.87
CA VAL A 61 23.21 0.29 -6.18
C VAL A 61 23.35 1.24 -5.00
N GLU A 62 23.87 2.44 -5.27
CA GLU A 62 23.91 3.51 -4.28
C GLU A 62 22.55 4.19 -4.23
N LEU A 63 21.96 4.29 -3.04
CA LEU A 63 20.66 4.90 -2.82
C LEU A 63 20.84 6.12 -1.92
N GLU A 64 20.61 7.31 -2.49
CA GLU A 64 20.50 8.54 -1.71
C GLU A 64 19.08 8.64 -1.15
N VAL A 65 18.96 8.77 0.18
CA VAL A 65 17.67 8.86 0.86
C VAL A 65 17.61 10.18 1.63
N THR A 66 16.78 11.10 1.14
CA THR A 66 16.50 12.40 1.76
C THR A 66 15.26 12.35 2.64
N ASP A 67 14.99 13.44 3.37
CA ASP A 67 13.77 13.65 4.17
C ASP A 67 13.48 12.56 5.20
N LEU A 68 14.55 12.03 5.81
CA LEU A 68 14.43 11.05 6.88
C LEU A 68 13.72 11.67 8.09
N PRO A 69 12.78 10.94 8.72
CA PRO A 69 12.00 11.47 9.82
C PRO A 69 12.90 11.75 11.04
N SER A 70 13.02 13.01 11.41
CA SER A 70 13.85 13.49 12.53
C SER A 70 13.39 12.97 13.91
N HIS A 71 12.11 12.60 14.04
CA HIS A 71 11.53 12.09 15.28
C HIS A 71 11.78 10.59 15.52
N LYS A 72 12.36 9.85 14.56
CA LYS A 72 12.62 8.41 14.69
C LYS A 72 14.04 8.14 15.13
N ARG A 73 14.25 7.10 15.94
CA ARG A 73 15.59 6.71 16.38
C ARG A 73 16.41 6.21 15.17
N GLY A 74 17.68 6.59 15.08
CA GLY A 74 18.57 6.19 13.99
C GLY A 74 18.64 4.68 13.74
N ARG A 75 18.52 3.85 14.79
CA ARG A 75 18.46 2.38 14.67
C ARG A 75 17.22 1.90 13.90
N GLN A 76 16.07 2.54 14.10
CA GLN A 76 14.83 2.20 13.40
C GLN A 76 14.94 2.58 11.92
N ILE A 77 15.51 3.75 11.64
CA ILE A 77 15.77 4.22 10.29
C ILE A 77 16.72 3.26 9.57
N LYS A 78 17.88 2.94 10.17
CA LYS A 78 18.85 1.98 9.62
C LYS A 78 18.25 0.62 9.30
N ASN A 79 17.38 0.10 10.19
CA ASN A 79 16.71 -1.17 9.96
C ASN A 79 15.72 -1.15 8.80
N LEU A 80 15.06 0.00 8.56
CA LEU A 80 14.16 0.19 7.42
C LEU A 80 14.93 0.37 6.12
N LEU A 81 16.02 1.14 6.13
CA LEU A 81 16.90 1.31 4.98
C LEU A 81 17.51 -0.01 4.51
N ARG A 82 17.88 -0.90 5.44
CA ARG A 82 18.35 -2.26 5.10
C ARG A 82 17.29 -3.14 4.43
N LYS A 83 16.01 -2.77 4.47
CA LYS A 83 14.94 -3.46 3.70
C LYS A 83 14.81 -2.93 2.27
N LEU A 84 15.57 -1.89 1.92
CA LEU A 84 15.63 -1.34 0.57
C LEU A 84 16.75 -1.97 -0.26
N SER A 85 17.76 -2.56 0.39
CA SER A 85 18.81 -3.37 -0.25
C SER A 85 18.37 -4.81 -0.49
#